data_AF-A0A2T4WHV7-F1
#
_entry.id   AF-A0A2T4WHV7-F1
#
_cell.length_a   1.000
_cell.length_b   1.000
_cell.length_c   1.000
_cell.angle_alpha   90.00
_cell.angle_beta   90.00
_cell.angle_gamma   90.00
#
_symmetry.space_group_name_H-M   'P 1'
#
loop_
_entity.id
_entity.type
_entity.pdbx_description
1 polymer ?
#
loop_
_entity_poly.entity_id
_entity_poly.type
_entity_poly.pdbx_seq_one_letter_code
_entity_poly.pdbx_strand_id
1 'polypeptide(L)' 'MKYRVHRIEVKHDNMQEKLEQYLNKLDGEVVSIIPNVRPTFQLMGATAKIDYILVVEKQK' A
#
# COMPACT_ATOMS: atom_id res chain seq x y z
N MET A 1 19.20 12.74 -5.48
CA MET A 1 17.95 11.95 -5.57
C MET A 1 17.57 11.50 -4.18
N LYS A 2 16.39 11.87 -3.70
CA LYS A 2 15.86 11.43 -2.40
C LYS A 2 14.63 10.56 -2.64
N TYR A 3 14.49 9.52 -1.84
CA TYR A 3 13.33 8.64 -1.87
C TYR A 3 12.57 8.81 -0.56
N ARG A 4 11.24 8.80 -0.65
CA ARG A 4 10.35 8.77 0.49
C ARG A 4 9.47 7.53 0.39
N VAL A 5 9.36 6.82 1.50
CA VAL A 5 8.49 5.64 1.60
C VAL A 5 7.31 6.01 2.47
N HIS A 6 6.11 5.84 1.92
CA HIS A 6 4.87 6.20 2.57
C HIS A 6 4.07 4.95 2.88
N ARG A 7 3.52 4.85 4.09
CA ARG A 7 2.68 3.74 4.51
C ARG A 7 1.22 4.15 4.45
N ILE A 8 0.41 3.38 3.75
CA ILE A 8 -1.03 3.61 3.62
C ILE A 8 -1.75 2.41 4.22
N GLU A 9 -2.47 2.65 5.32
CA GLU A 9 -3.33 1.65 5.95
C GLU A 9 -4.52 1.34 5.06
N VAL A 10 -4.68 0.09 4.67
CA VAL A 10 -5.73 -0.37 3.75
C VAL A 10 -6.41 -1.62 4.28
N LYS A 11 -7.60 -1.89 3.76
CA LYS A 11 -8.35 -3.13 3.92
C LYS A 11 -8.66 -3.69 2.53
N HIS A 12 -9.08 -4.95 2.48
CA HIS A 12 -9.40 -5.62 1.21
C HIS A 12 -10.45 -4.89 0.35
N ASP A 13 -11.34 -4.12 0.98
CA ASP A 13 -12.49 -3.44 0.39
C ASP A 13 -12.24 -1.97 0.04
N ASN A 14 -11.16 -1.34 0.55
CA ASN A 14 -10.88 0.08 0.34
C ASN A 14 -9.49 0.39 -0.24
N MET A 15 -8.71 -0.64 -0.56
CA MET A 15 -7.32 -0.47 -1.02
C MET A 15 -7.22 0.36 -2.30
N GLN A 16 -8.10 0.10 -3.27
CA GLN A 16 -8.11 0.82 -4.54
C GLN A 16 -8.40 2.31 -4.33
N GLU A 17 -9.50 2.64 -3.65
CA GLU A 17 -9.92 4.02 -3.40
C GLU A 17 -8.85 4.81 -2.63
N LYS A 18 -8.31 4.22 -1.55
CA LYS A 18 -7.26 4.87 -0.74
C LYS A 18 -5.97 5.10 -1.52
N LEU A 19 -5.56 4.12 -2.33
CA LEU A 19 -4.38 4.27 -3.16
C LEU A 19 -4.59 5.38 -4.19
N GLU A 20 -5.73 5.41 -4.88
CA GLU A 20 -6.04 6.45 -5.86
C GLU A 20 -6.05 7.86 -5.23
N GLN A 21 -6.73 8.03 -4.09
CA GLN A 21 -6.74 9.29 -3.35
C GLN A 21 -5.34 9.74 -2.92
N TYR A 22 -4.46 8.80 -2.61
CA TYR A 22 -3.10 9.07 -2.22
C TYR A 22 -2.23 9.47 -3.43
N LEU A 23 -2.31 8.72 -4.54
CA LEU A 23 -1.58 8.99 -5.78
C LEU A 23 -1.89 10.38 -6.33
N ASN A 24 -3.16 10.79 -6.31
CA ASN A 24 -3.60 12.11 -6.78
C ASN A 24 -3.07 13.29 -5.94
N LYS A 25 -2.47 13.03 -4.77
CA LYS A 25 -1.89 14.05 -3.87
C LYS A 25 -0.35 14.02 -3.85
N LEU A 26 0.27 13.13 -4.61
CA LEU A 26 1.72 12.96 -4.60
C LEU A 26 2.42 14.05 -5.43
N ASP A 27 3.49 14.65 -4.89
CA ASP A 27 4.26 15.69 -5.57
C ASP A 27 5.34 15.15 -6.51
N GLY A 28 5.92 13.98 -6.16
CA GLY A 28 6.99 13.30 -6.88
C GLY A 28 6.50 12.18 -7.81
N GLU A 29 7.44 11.30 -8.19
CA GLU A 29 7.17 10.18 -9.09
C GLU A 29 7.07 8.87 -8.30
N VAL A 30 6.03 8.07 -8.56
CA VAL A 30 5.91 6.73 -7.96
C VAL A 30 6.87 5.78 -8.63
N VAL A 31 7.71 5.15 -7.83
CA VAL A 31 8.69 4.15 -8.28
C VAL A 31 8.19 2.73 -8.06
N SER A 32 7.48 2.49 -6.94
CA SER A 32 7.00 1.16 -6.58
C SER A 32 5.86 1.23 -5.56
N ILE A 33 5.03 0.19 -5.54
CA ILE A 33 3.97 -0.04 -4.56
C ILE A 33 4.11 -1.46 -4.03
N ILE A 34 4.34 -1.62 -2.72
CA ILE A 34 4.66 -2.91 -2.09
C ILE A 34 3.62 -3.22 -1.02
N PRO A 35 2.83 -4.31 -1.15
CA PRO A 35 1.90 -4.70 -0.12
C PRO A 35 2.62 -5.41 1.03
N ASN A 36 2.21 -5.12 2.26
CA ASN A 36 2.50 -5.99 3.40
C ASN A 36 1.42 -7.07 3.48
N VAL A 37 1.81 -8.30 3.14
CA VAL A 37 0.93 -9.47 3.17
C VAL A 37 1.26 -10.32 4.40
N ARG A 38 0.27 -10.54 5.25
CA ARG A 38 0.40 -11.37 6.45
C ARG A 38 -0.45 -12.65 6.32
N PRO A 39 0.14 -13.84 6.48
CA PRO A 39 -0.63 -15.07 6.60
C PRO A 39 -1.60 -15.02 7.79
N THR A 40 -2.82 -15.50 7.61
CA THR A 40 -3.81 -15.60 8.69
C THR A 40 -4.59 -16.90 8.56
N PHE A 41 -4.98 -17.47 9.69
CA PHE A 41 -5.94 -18.56 9.72
C PHE A 41 -7.35 -17.99 9.91
N GLN A 42 -8.29 -18.43 9.08
CA GLN A 42 -9.71 -18.18 9.23
C GLN A 42 -10.45 -19.51 9.36
N LEU A 43 -11.76 -19.47 9.66
CA LEU A 43 -12.57 -20.68 9.86
C LEU A 43 -12.51 -21.64 8.67
N MET A 44 -12.31 -21.13 7.46
CA MET A 44 -12.21 -21.90 6.21
C MET A 44 -10.77 -22.28 5.79
N GLY A 45 -9.78 -22.07 6.67
CA GLY A 45 -8.39 -22.47 6.44
C GLY A 45 -7.39 -21.31 6.39
N ALA A 46 -6.20 -21.60 5.87
CA ALA A 46 -5.12 -20.64 5.71
C ALA A 46 -5.44 -19.66 4.57
N THR A 47 -5.29 -18.36 4.84
CA THR A 47 -5.44 -17.28 3.85
C THR A 47 -4.42 -16.17 4.15
N ALA A 48 -4.51 -15.05 3.46
CA ALA A 48 -3.67 -13.89 3.68
C ALA A 48 -4.51 -12.62 3.83
N LYS A 49 -4.01 -11.67 4.62
CA LYS A 49 -4.53 -10.31 4.72
C LYS A 49 -3.46 -9.33 4.30
N ILE A 50 -3.92 -8.19 3.78
CA ILE A 50 -3.06 -7.05 3.49
C ILE A 50 -3.36 -6.02 4.57
N ASP A 51 -2.34 -5.70 5.38
CA ASP A 51 -2.49 -4.75 6.49
C ASP A 51 -2.25 -3.31 5.99
N TYR A 52 -1.25 -3.12 5.13
CA TYR A 52 -0.92 -1.82 4.52
C TYR A 52 -0.20 -1.98 3.18
N ILE A 53 -0.07 -0.89 2.43
CA ILE A 53 0.82 -0.78 1.27
C ILE A 53 1.88 0.28 1.53
N LEU A 54 3.08 0.06 0.99
CA LEU A 54 4.15 1.05 0.93
C LEU A 54 4.21 1.65 -0.46
N VAL A 55 4.18 2.97 -0.57
CA VAL A 55 4.40 3.69 -1.82
C VAL A 55 5.77 4.34 -1.77
N VAL A 56 6.63 3.99 -2.72
CA VAL A 56 7.97 4.57 -2.87
C VAL A 56 7.88 5.74 -3.84
N GLU A 57 8.11 6.94 -3.35
CA GLU A 57 8.16 8.17 -4.10
C GLU A 57 9.61 8.60 -4.32
N LYS A 58 9.96 8.93 -5.56
CA LYS A 58 11.16 9.69 -5.88
C LYS A 58 10.84 11.18 -5.80
N GLN A 59 11.48 11.87 -4.87
CA GLN A 59 11.32 13.31 -4.69
C GLN A 59 12.03 14.07 -5.82
N LYS A 60 11.46 15.20 -6.21
CA LYS A 60 12.05 16.17 -7.15
C LYS A 60 13.40 16.69 -6.64
#